data_AF-A0A969SD19-F1
#
_entry.id   AF-A0A969SD19-F1
#
_cell.length_a   1.000
_cell.length_b   1.000
_cell.length_c   1.000
_cell.angle_alpha   90.00
_cell.angle_beta   90.00
_cell.angle_gamma   90.00
#
_symmetry.space_group_name_H-M   'P 1'
#
loop_
_entity.id
_entity.type
_entity.pdbx_description
1 polymer ?
#
loop_
_entity_poly.entity_id
_entity_poly.type
_entity_poly.pdbx_seq_one_letter_code
_entity_poly.pdbx_strand_id
1 'polypeptide(L)'
;MTQFISSSTKAFDVVGLVEAMGKTAFQGRNLGHAAKIYDAMLQDKECTIILCLAGSLFSAGLKGIVHDLITHNMVDAIVSTGANIVDQDFFEALGYRHYVGDPFADDEVLRQQRIDRIYDTYIDEDQLRVCDMTIAEIAENLEKRPYSSREFIEQMAVYLERRGNYGQSVVQAAYQHQVPIFVPAFSDCSAGFGLVHHQWNSPESHLTIDSVRDFRELTQCKLASNYTGLVMIGGGVPKNFAQDTVVAAEMLGFETSMHKYTIQVTVADERDGALSGSTLKEAHSWGKVDKATEQMVFSEATVAFPLIAG
;
A
#
# COMPACT_ATOMS: atom_id res chain seq x y z
N MET A 1 -13.96 -13.86 -20.50
CA MET A 1 -13.31 -13.14 -19.39
C MET A 1 -13.83 -11.72 -19.40
N THR A 2 -14.60 -11.35 -18.39
CA THR A 2 -15.14 -9.99 -18.24
C THR A 2 -14.10 -9.14 -17.50
N GLN A 3 -13.79 -7.96 -18.04
CA GLN A 3 -12.79 -7.04 -17.49
C GLN A 3 -13.35 -6.25 -16.30
N PHE A 4 -12.47 -5.82 -15.38
CA PHE A 4 -12.79 -4.98 -14.22
C PHE A 4 -13.67 -3.77 -14.57
N ILE A 5 -14.68 -3.54 -13.74
CA ILE A 5 -15.35 -2.24 -13.62
C ILE A 5 -14.57 -1.46 -12.57
N SER A 6 -13.77 -0.49 -13.03
CA SER A 6 -13.17 0.53 -12.16
C SER A 6 -14.29 1.20 -11.35
N SER A 7 -14.20 1.17 -10.01
CA SER A 7 -15.12 1.91 -9.15
C SER A 7 -14.78 3.40 -9.23
N SER A 8 -15.49 4.15 -10.07
CA SER A 8 -15.43 5.61 -10.08
C SER A 8 -16.44 6.18 -9.08
N THR A 9 -15.97 7.03 -8.16
CA THR A 9 -16.78 7.68 -7.12
C THR A 9 -17.77 8.73 -7.67
N LYS A 10 -17.71 9.05 -8.98
CA LYS A 10 -18.42 10.18 -9.61
C LYS A 10 -19.92 9.98 -9.88
N ALA A 11 -20.47 8.77 -9.74
CA ALA A 11 -21.82 8.44 -10.21
C ALA A 11 -22.92 8.45 -9.13
N PHE A 12 -22.58 8.47 -7.83
CA PHE A 12 -23.50 8.41 -6.70
C PHE A 12 -23.13 9.45 -5.63
N ASP A 13 -24.11 9.96 -4.87
CA ASP A 13 -23.87 10.82 -3.70
C ASP A 13 -23.32 9.99 -2.53
N VAL A 14 -22.03 9.67 -2.61
CA VAL A 14 -21.30 8.92 -1.57
C VAL A 14 -21.25 9.72 -0.27
N VAL A 15 -21.09 11.04 -0.35
CA VAL A 15 -21.02 11.94 0.81
C VAL A 15 -22.30 11.86 1.64
N GLY A 16 -23.47 12.04 1.02
CA GLY A 16 -24.76 11.97 1.72
C GLY A 16 -25.00 10.62 2.39
N LEU A 17 -24.58 9.52 1.76
CA LEU A 17 -24.65 8.17 2.33
C LEU A 17 -23.74 8.04 3.57
N VAL A 18 -22.47 8.44 3.47
CA VAL A 18 -21.48 8.33 4.55
C VAL A 18 -21.85 9.22 5.74
N GLU A 19 -22.38 10.41 5.51
CA GLU A 19 -22.92 11.29 6.56
C GLU A 19 -24.10 10.65 7.29
N ALA A 20 -25.00 9.99 6.56
CA ALA A 20 -26.12 9.25 7.15
C ALA A 20 -25.62 8.04 7.95
N MET A 21 -24.63 7.28 7.43
CA MET A 21 -23.98 6.18 8.15
C MET A 21 -23.36 6.66 9.47
N GLY A 22 -22.73 7.83 9.51
CA GLY A 22 -22.23 8.48 10.73
C GLY A 22 -23.31 8.71 11.81
N LYS A 23 -24.59 8.75 11.44
CA LYS A 23 -25.73 8.89 12.37
C LYS A 23 -26.35 7.53 12.77
N THR A 24 -25.90 6.43 12.19
CA THR A 24 -26.31 5.05 12.56
C THR A 24 -25.53 4.54 13.77
N ALA A 25 -25.44 3.23 14.01
CA ALA A 25 -24.69 2.58 15.09
C ALA A 25 -23.67 1.55 14.55
N PHE A 26 -22.76 1.07 15.41
CA PHE A 26 -21.71 0.09 15.10
C PHE A 26 -20.77 0.56 13.96
N GLN A 27 -20.43 -0.31 13.01
CA GLN A 27 -19.43 -0.02 11.99
C GLN A 27 -19.87 1.05 10.99
N GLY A 28 -21.17 1.26 10.78
CA GLY A 28 -21.65 2.38 9.96
C GLY A 28 -21.26 3.74 10.57
N ARG A 29 -21.38 3.87 11.90
CA ARG A 29 -20.93 5.07 12.62
C ARG A 29 -19.41 5.22 12.58
N ASN A 30 -18.68 4.14 12.81
CA ASN A 30 -17.22 4.14 12.77
C ASN A 30 -16.72 4.55 11.37
N LEU A 31 -17.32 4.05 10.30
CA LEU A 31 -16.99 4.44 8.93
C LEU A 31 -17.24 5.94 8.70
N GLY A 32 -18.40 6.45 9.10
CA GLY A 32 -18.70 7.88 8.98
C GLY A 32 -17.76 8.78 9.82
N HIS A 33 -17.29 8.30 10.97
CA HIS A 33 -16.26 8.99 11.76
C HIS A 33 -14.89 8.94 11.09
N ALA A 34 -14.48 7.79 10.54
CA ALA A 34 -13.22 7.65 9.83
C ALA A 34 -13.15 8.57 8.61
N ALA A 35 -14.23 8.68 7.84
CA ALA A 35 -14.33 9.62 6.72
C ALA A 35 -14.15 11.08 7.17
N LYS A 36 -14.77 11.49 8.29
CA LYS A 36 -14.58 12.84 8.86
C LYS A 36 -13.15 13.10 9.33
N ILE A 37 -12.52 12.10 9.92
CA ILE A 37 -11.11 12.20 10.32
C ILE A 37 -10.22 12.36 9.08
N TYR A 38 -10.48 11.60 8.02
CA TYR A 38 -9.72 11.73 6.78
C TYR A 38 -9.92 13.10 6.12
N ASP A 39 -11.16 13.61 6.05
CA ASP A 39 -11.44 14.97 5.59
C ASP A 39 -10.69 16.04 6.42
N ALA A 40 -10.64 15.88 7.75
CA ALA A 40 -9.85 16.75 8.61
C ALA A 40 -8.34 16.68 8.32
N MET A 41 -7.79 15.49 8.01
CA MET A 41 -6.39 15.34 7.58
C MET A 41 -6.13 16.14 6.30
N LEU A 42 -7.02 16.07 5.30
CA LEU A 42 -6.88 16.76 4.01
C LEU A 42 -6.98 18.29 4.11
N GLN A 43 -7.76 18.77 5.07
CA GLN A 43 -7.90 20.19 5.37
C GLN A 43 -6.70 20.76 6.15
N ASP A 44 -6.01 19.93 6.94
CA ASP A 44 -4.87 20.32 7.76
C ASP A 44 -3.58 20.44 6.92
N LYS A 45 -3.20 21.68 6.59
CA LYS A 45 -2.02 21.97 5.75
C LYS A 45 -0.68 21.71 6.43
N GLU A 46 -0.68 21.41 7.72
CA GLU A 46 0.52 21.01 8.47
C GLU A 46 0.63 19.49 8.62
N CYS A 47 -0.34 18.74 8.09
CA CYS A 47 -0.43 17.29 8.19
C CYS A 47 0.10 16.62 6.92
N THR A 48 1.08 15.74 7.08
CA THR A 48 1.52 14.81 6.03
C THR A 48 0.80 13.47 6.18
N ILE A 49 0.12 13.04 5.13
CA ILE A 49 -0.72 11.84 5.09
C ILE A 49 0.08 10.66 4.57
N ILE A 50 0.21 9.63 5.41
CA ILE A 50 0.84 8.35 5.06
C ILE A 50 -0.25 7.30 4.86
N LEU A 51 -0.38 6.81 3.63
CA LEU A 51 -1.30 5.73 3.27
C LEU A 51 -0.61 4.37 3.43
N CYS A 52 -1.17 3.51 4.26
CA CYS A 52 -0.67 2.15 4.48
C CYS A 52 -1.59 1.15 3.78
N LEU A 53 -1.03 0.29 2.91
CA LEU A 53 -1.79 -0.61 2.05
C LEU A 53 -1.33 -2.05 2.24
N ALA A 54 -2.17 -2.88 2.86
CA ALA A 54 -1.94 -4.31 3.05
C ALA A 54 -3.10 -5.15 2.49
N GLY A 55 -2.80 -6.38 2.08
CA GLY A 55 -3.74 -7.26 1.38
C GLY A 55 -3.61 -7.14 -0.14
N SER A 56 -4.52 -7.79 -0.87
CA SER A 56 -4.55 -7.80 -2.34
C SER A 56 -5.56 -6.77 -2.87
N LEU A 57 -5.28 -5.50 -2.64
CA LEU A 57 -6.23 -4.42 -2.84
C LEU A 57 -6.40 -4.06 -4.31
N PHE A 58 -5.31 -4.13 -5.09
CA PHE A 58 -5.33 -3.66 -6.47
C PHE A 58 -5.94 -4.70 -7.41
N SER A 59 -5.62 -5.99 -7.21
CA SER A 59 -6.31 -7.08 -7.89
C SER A 59 -7.77 -7.20 -7.47
N ALA A 60 -8.17 -6.63 -6.32
CA ALA A 60 -9.58 -6.50 -5.92
C ALA A 60 -10.28 -5.24 -6.50
N GLY A 61 -9.61 -4.46 -7.36
CA GLY A 61 -10.20 -3.31 -8.04
C GLY A 61 -10.03 -1.95 -7.34
N LEU A 62 -9.33 -1.88 -6.20
CA LEU A 62 -9.14 -0.63 -5.44
C LEU A 62 -7.98 0.23 -5.94
N LYS A 63 -7.25 -0.23 -6.98
CA LYS A 63 -6.11 0.49 -7.57
C LYS A 63 -6.48 1.90 -8.02
N GLY A 64 -7.64 2.06 -8.66
CA GLY A 64 -8.12 3.34 -9.17
C GLY A 64 -8.28 4.39 -8.06
N ILE A 65 -8.70 3.96 -6.86
CA ILE A 65 -8.83 4.85 -5.70
C ILE A 65 -7.45 5.39 -5.31
N VAL A 66 -6.45 4.53 -5.17
CA VAL A 66 -5.09 4.97 -4.78
C VAL A 66 -4.47 5.88 -5.84
N HIS A 67 -4.66 5.56 -7.13
CA HIS A 67 -4.27 6.45 -8.23
C HIS A 67 -4.95 7.83 -8.12
N ASP A 68 -6.25 7.87 -7.83
CA ASP A 68 -6.98 9.13 -7.66
C ASP A 68 -6.50 9.90 -6.42
N LEU A 69 -6.21 9.22 -5.30
CA LEU A 69 -5.65 9.87 -4.11
C LEU A 69 -4.30 10.54 -4.40
N ILE A 70 -3.42 9.89 -5.16
CA ILE A 70 -2.13 10.47 -5.57
C ILE A 70 -2.35 11.68 -6.49
N THR A 71 -3.13 11.49 -7.56
CA THR A 71 -3.27 12.52 -8.61
C THR A 71 -4.03 13.76 -8.13
N HIS A 72 -4.80 13.66 -7.05
CA HIS A 72 -5.51 14.77 -6.41
C HIS A 72 -4.84 15.28 -5.13
N ASN A 73 -3.59 14.90 -4.84
CA ASN A 73 -2.82 15.36 -3.68
C ASN A 73 -3.51 15.08 -2.34
N MET A 74 -4.03 13.87 -2.19
CA MET A 74 -4.74 13.38 -1.00
C MET A 74 -3.91 12.38 -0.18
N VAL A 75 -2.65 12.16 -0.57
CA VAL A 75 -1.65 11.33 0.10
C VAL A 75 -0.26 11.90 -0.20
N ASP A 76 0.63 11.88 0.79
CA ASP A 76 1.99 12.43 0.69
C ASP A 76 3.07 11.34 0.72
N ALA A 77 2.79 10.16 1.28
CA ALA A 77 3.66 8.99 1.23
C ALA A 77 2.85 7.70 1.29
N ILE A 78 3.38 6.61 0.72
CA ILE A 78 2.74 5.30 0.74
C ILE A 78 3.68 4.28 1.39
N VAL A 79 3.15 3.48 2.30
CA VAL A 79 3.80 2.25 2.78
C VAL A 79 2.92 1.08 2.36
N SER A 80 3.47 0.09 1.66
CA SER A 80 2.67 -1.00 1.10
C SER A 80 3.36 -2.35 1.16
N THR A 81 2.61 -3.42 0.90
CA THR A 81 3.14 -4.75 0.59
C THR A 81 3.59 -4.83 -0.87
N GLY A 82 4.56 -5.70 -1.14
CA GLY A 82 5.03 -5.96 -2.51
C GLY A 82 3.93 -6.49 -3.42
N ALA A 83 2.96 -7.24 -2.87
CA ALA A 83 1.79 -7.71 -3.61
C ALA A 83 1.01 -6.59 -4.32
N ASN A 84 0.78 -5.44 -3.67
CA ASN A 84 0.07 -4.33 -4.32
C ASN A 84 0.97 -3.65 -5.35
N ILE A 85 2.21 -3.33 -4.98
CA ILE A 85 3.08 -2.47 -5.79
C ILE A 85 3.69 -3.21 -6.99
N VAL A 86 4.07 -4.47 -6.82
CA VAL A 86 4.79 -5.25 -7.83
C VAL A 86 3.86 -6.22 -8.53
N ASP A 87 3.30 -7.17 -7.78
CA ASP A 87 2.52 -8.29 -8.35
C ASP A 87 1.21 -7.81 -8.98
N GLN A 88 0.71 -6.65 -8.56
CA GLN A 88 -0.56 -6.11 -9.02
C GLN A 88 -0.40 -4.84 -9.86
N ASP A 89 0.20 -3.77 -9.33
CA ASP A 89 0.34 -2.52 -10.07
C ASP A 89 1.36 -2.61 -11.20
N PHE A 90 2.62 -2.89 -10.87
CA PHE A 90 3.70 -2.95 -11.86
C PHE A 90 3.43 -4.04 -12.91
N PHE A 91 2.96 -5.21 -12.48
CA PHE A 91 2.51 -6.28 -13.38
C PHE A 91 1.47 -5.80 -14.40
N GLU A 92 0.41 -5.11 -13.97
CA GLU A 92 -0.58 -4.57 -14.90
C GLU A 92 -0.01 -3.43 -15.76
N ALA A 93 0.89 -2.62 -15.20
CA ALA A 93 1.58 -1.55 -15.93
C ALA A 93 2.51 -2.11 -17.04
N LEU A 94 3.00 -3.34 -16.90
CA LEU A 94 3.74 -4.05 -17.96
C LEU A 94 2.84 -4.53 -19.11
N GLY A 95 1.51 -4.41 -18.98
CA GLY A 95 0.51 -4.75 -19.97
C GLY A 95 -0.30 -6.00 -19.65
N TYR A 96 -0.07 -6.63 -18.49
CA TYR A 96 -0.77 -7.84 -18.04
C TYR A 96 -2.05 -7.52 -17.26
N ARG A 97 -2.78 -8.55 -16.83
CA ARG A 97 -4.11 -8.38 -16.23
C ARG A 97 -4.43 -9.43 -15.18
N HIS A 98 -5.22 -9.03 -14.19
CA HIS A 98 -5.97 -9.92 -13.33
C HIS A 98 -7.35 -10.23 -13.92
N TYR A 99 -7.91 -11.37 -13.55
CA TYR A 99 -9.18 -11.85 -14.05
C TYR A 99 -10.10 -12.27 -12.91
N VAL A 100 -11.41 -12.03 -13.08
CA VAL A 100 -12.42 -12.59 -12.17
C VAL A 100 -12.41 -14.12 -12.31
N GLY A 101 -12.30 -14.79 -11.18
CA GLY A 101 -12.29 -16.24 -11.03
C GLY A 101 -13.43 -16.74 -10.14
N ASP A 102 -13.36 -18.02 -9.81
CA ASP A 102 -14.23 -18.73 -8.86
C ASP A 102 -13.41 -19.14 -7.63
N PRO A 103 -13.81 -18.76 -6.40
CA PRO A 103 -13.10 -19.17 -5.19
C PRO A 103 -13.19 -20.67 -4.89
N PHE A 104 -14.05 -21.42 -5.60
CA PHE A 104 -14.25 -22.86 -5.47
C PHE A 104 -13.69 -23.66 -6.66
N ALA A 105 -12.91 -23.03 -7.54
CA ALA A 105 -12.24 -23.76 -8.62
C ALA A 105 -11.26 -24.82 -8.09
N ASP A 106 -11.01 -25.85 -8.90
CA ASP A 106 -10.07 -26.91 -8.57
C ASP A 106 -8.63 -26.39 -8.69
N ASP A 107 -7.97 -26.27 -7.54
CA ASP A 107 -6.59 -25.77 -7.42
C ASP A 107 -5.58 -26.61 -8.20
N GLU A 108 -5.82 -27.92 -8.36
CA GLU A 108 -4.93 -28.79 -9.15
C GLU A 108 -5.04 -28.46 -10.64
N VAL A 109 -6.25 -28.18 -11.13
CA VAL A 109 -6.47 -27.74 -12.52
C VAL A 109 -5.85 -26.37 -12.74
N LEU A 110 -6.05 -25.43 -11.82
CA LEU A 110 -5.43 -24.09 -11.89
C LEU A 110 -3.90 -24.22 -11.95
N ARG A 111 -3.30 -25.05 -11.09
CA ARG A 111 -1.86 -25.29 -11.08
C ARG A 111 -1.35 -25.90 -12.38
N GLN A 112 -2.04 -26.91 -12.91
CA GLN A 112 -1.68 -27.54 -14.19
C GLN A 112 -1.76 -26.54 -15.36
N GLN A 113 -2.68 -25.58 -15.28
CA GLN A 113 -2.84 -24.50 -16.25
C GLN A 113 -1.95 -23.28 -15.97
N ARG A 114 -1.13 -23.32 -14.92
CA ARG A 114 -0.23 -22.22 -14.53
C ARG A 114 -1.01 -20.93 -14.22
N ILE A 115 -2.12 -21.08 -13.53
CA ILE A 115 -2.96 -19.99 -13.02
C ILE A 115 -2.84 -19.99 -11.50
N ASP A 116 -2.43 -18.86 -10.95
CA ASP A 116 -2.44 -18.65 -9.50
C ASP A 116 -3.71 -17.90 -9.11
N ARG A 117 -4.30 -18.24 -7.96
CA ARG A 117 -5.48 -17.53 -7.44
C ARG A 117 -5.16 -16.70 -6.21
N ILE A 118 -5.78 -15.53 -6.17
CA ILE A 118 -5.89 -14.61 -5.06
C ILE A 118 -7.38 -14.63 -4.67
N TYR A 119 -7.76 -15.57 -3.81
CA TYR A 119 -9.17 -15.85 -3.51
C TYR A 119 -9.97 -16.14 -4.79
N ASP A 120 -10.88 -15.25 -5.19
CA ASP A 120 -11.73 -15.33 -6.39
C ASP A 120 -11.18 -14.52 -7.57
N THR A 121 -9.90 -14.15 -7.54
CA THR A 121 -9.21 -13.43 -8.61
C THR A 121 -8.03 -14.24 -9.12
N TYR A 122 -7.82 -14.30 -10.44
CA TYR A 122 -6.77 -15.10 -11.08
C TYR A 122 -5.69 -14.24 -11.70
N ILE A 123 -4.47 -14.77 -11.68
CA ILE A 123 -3.27 -14.23 -12.33
C ILE A 123 -2.58 -15.35 -13.13
N ASP A 124 -2.04 -15.00 -14.29
CA ASP A 124 -1.30 -15.91 -15.18
C ASP A 124 0.17 -16.01 -14.68
N GLU A 125 0.59 -17.21 -14.25
CA GLU A 125 1.92 -17.45 -13.68
C GLU A 125 3.04 -17.19 -14.70
N ASP A 126 2.81 -17.46 -15.99
CA ASP A 126 3.82 -17.21 -17.03
C ASP A 126 4.03 -15.72 -17.25
N GLN A 127 2.96 -14.93 -17.19
CA GLN A 127 3.07 -13.46 -17.23
C GLN A 127 3.74 -12.92 -15.97
N LEU A 128 3.43 -13.49 -14.80
CA LEU A 128 4.01 -13.07 -13.53
C LEU A 128 5.54 -13.31 -13.53
N ARG A 129 5.98 -14.43 -14.09
CA ARG A 129 7.43 -14.69 -14.31
C ARG A 129 8.08 -13.67 -15.22
N VAL A 130 7.36 -13.11 -16.21
CA VAL A 130 7.91 -12.00 -17.00
C VAL A 130 8.11 -10.77 -16.11
N CYS A 131 7.17 -10.45 -15.22
CA CYS A 131 7.33 -9.39 -14.24
C CYS A 131 8.55 -9.62 -13.31
N ASP A 132 8.72 -10.84 -12.79
CA ASP A 132 9.90 -11.21 -11.99
C ASP A 132 11.20 -10.95 -12.76
N MET A 133 11.26 -11.38 -14.02
CA MET A 133 12.45 -11.22 -14.87
C MET A 133 12.68 -9.77 -15.30
N THR A 134 11.62 -8.96 -15.41
CA THR A 134 11.75 -7.51 -15.59
C THR A 134 12.40 -6.85 -14.38
N ILE A 135 12.09 -7.30 -13.16
CA ILE A 135 12.79 -6.80 -11.96
C ILE A 135 14.28 -7.18 -12.00
N ALA A 136 14.61 -8.40 -12.41
CA ALA A 136 16.00 -8.82 -12.60
C ALA A 136 16.71 -7.95 -13.67
N GLU A 137 16.05 -7.65 -14.78
CA GLU A 137 16.56 -6.77 -15.84
C GLU A 137 16.87 -5.36 -15.30
N ILE A 138 15.95 -4.77 -14.54
CA ILE A 138 16.16 -3.47 -13.89
C ILE A 138 17.38 -3.54 -12.97
N ALA A 139 17.43 -4.54 -12.09
CA ALA A 139 18.54 -4.71 -11.15
C ALA A 139 19.90 -4.92 -11.84
N GLU A 140 19.91 -5.57 -13.00
CA GLU A 140 21.14 -5.77 -13.76
C GLU A 140 21.71 -4.47 -14.32
N ASN A 141 20.84 -3.53 -14.71
CA ASN A 141 21.22 -2.25 -15.29
C ASN A 141 21.51 -1.13 -14.26
N LEU A 142 21.37 -1.41 -12.96
CA LEU A 142 21.68 -0.47 -11.89
C LEU A 142 23.09 -0.66 -11.34
N GLU A 143 23.59 0.36 -10.65
CA GLU A 143 24.86 0.29 -9.92
C GLU A 143 24.79 -0.83 -8.86
N LYS A 144 25.85 -1.61 -8.68
CA LYS A 144 25.86 -2.72 -7.72
C LYS A 144 26.14 -2.21 -6.30
N ARG A 145 25.13 -1.55 -5.71
CA ARG A 145 25.15 -0.98 -4.35
C ARG A 145 23.86 -1.33 -3.60
N PRO A 146 23.76 -1.04 -2.30
CA PRO A 146 22.47 -1.12 -1.60
C PRO A 146 21.49 -0.03 -2.08
N TYR A 147 20.23 -0.42 -2.28
CA TYR A 147 19.09 0.46 -2.60
C TYR A 147 18.00 0.31 -1.54
N SER A 148 17.27 1.38 -1.20
CA SER A 148 15.98 1.22 -0.52
C SER A 148 14.91 0.70 -1.49
N SER A 149 13.80 0.15 -0.98
CA SER A 149 12.66 -0.20 -1.83
C SER A 149 12.12 1.02 -2.56
N ARG A 150 12.09 2.21 -1.92
CA ARG A 150 11.70 3.47 -2.54
C ARG A 150 12.57 3.80 -3.76
N GLU A 151 13.90 3.76 -3.61
CA GLU A 151 14.80 4.02 -4.74
C GLU A 151 14.58 3.02 -5.89
N PHE A 152 14.35 1.74 -5.58
CA PHE A 152 14.13 0.71 -6.60
C PHE A 152 12.78 0.89 -7.31
N ILE A 153 11.72 1.25 -6.59
CA ILE A 153 10.40 1.53 -7.16
C ILE A 153 10.44 2.75 -8.10
N GLU A 154 11.25 3.77 -7.80
CA GLU A 154 11.50 4.86 -8.75
C GLU A 154 12.15 4.35 -10.06
N GLN A 155 13.05 3.37 -9.99
CA GLN A 155 13.62 2.75 -11.19
C GLN A 155 12.61 1.89 -11.96
N MET A 156 11.64 1.28 -11.27
CA MET A 156 10.50 0.63 -11.91
C MET A 156 9.66 1.64 -12.71
N ALA A 157 9.38 2.83 -12.15
CA ALA A 157 8.69 3.88 -12.89
C ALA A 157 9.49 4.37 -14.10
N VAL A 158 10.80 4.63 -13.95
CA VAL A 158 11.68 4.99 -15.07
C VAL A 158 11.66 3.92 -16.18
N TYR A 159 11.58 2.64 -15.82
CA TYR A 159 11.42 1.55 -16.78
C TYR A 159 10.08 1.64 -17.53
N LEU A 160 8.97 1.88 -16.82
CA LEU A 160 7.65 2.07 -17.42
C LEU A 160 7.59 3.26 -18.37
N GLU A 161 8.19 4.40 -18.01
CA GLU A 161 8.25 5.59 -18.87
C GLU A 161 8.92 5.31 -20.21
N ARG A 162 10.00 4.53 -20.21
CA ARG A 162 10.71 4.13 -21.44
C ARG A 162 9.86 3.24 -22.34
N ARG A 163 8.94 2.45 -21.77
CA ARG A 163 8.02 1.58 -22.54
C ARG A 163 6.83 2.34 -23.13
N GLY A 164 6.46 3.50 -22.55
CA GLY A 164 5.51 4.44 -23.14
C GLY A 164 4.02 4.09 -23.02
N ASN A 165 3.65 3.01 -22.32
CA ASN A 165 2.25 2.69 -21.98
C ASN A 165 2.17 1.92 -20.66
N TYR A 166 1.56 2.52 -19.64
CA TYR A 166 1.46 1.99 -18.28
C TYR A 166 0.06 2.14 -17.66
N GLY A 167 -0.94 2.54 -18.45
CA GLY A 167 -2.32 2.71 -18.00
C GLY A 167 -2.44 3.61 -16.75
N GLN A 168 -3.35 3.23 -15.83
CA GLN A 168 -3.48 3.86 -14.50
C GLN A 168 -2.59 3.12 -13.48
N SER A 169 -1.26 3.28 -13.61
CA SER A 169 -0.29 2.72 -12.66
C SER A 169 -0.09 3.65 -11.46
N VAL A 170 -0.18 3.08 -10.26
CA VAL A 170 0.12 3.73 -8.98
C VAL A 170 1.62 4.03 -8.87
N VAL A 171 2.50 3.11 -9.27
CA VAL A 171 3.96 3.32 -9.30
C VAL A 171 4.32 4.53 -10.16
N GLN A 172 3.73 4.61 -11.36
CA GLN A 172 4.00 5.70 -12.27
C GLN A 172 3.39 7.04 -11.81
N ALA A 173 2.14 7.02 -11.29
CA ALA A 173 1.51 8.21 -10.73
C ALA A 173 2.32 8.76 -9.54
N ALA A 174 2.77 7.87 -8.64
CA ALA A 174 3.57 8.24 -7.49
C ALA A 174 4.91 8.88 -7.90
N TYR A 175 5.58 8.32 -8.92
CA TYR A 175 6.80 8.90 -9.49
C TYR A 175 6.56 10.31 -10.05
N GLN A 176 5.52 10.50 -10.85
CA GLN A 176 5.18 11.79 -11.47
C GLN A 176 4.76 12.87 -10.47
N HIS A 177 4.09 12.46 -9.39
CA HIS A 177 3.61 13.34 -8.34
C HIS A 177 4.55 13.44 -7.13
N GLN A 178 5.74 12.82 -7.21
CA GLN A 178 6.75 12.83 -6.15
C GLN A 178 6.26 12.27 -4.80
N VAL A 179 5.37 11.28 -4.84
CA VAL A 179 4.90 10.55 -3.66
C VAL A 179 5.79 9.32 -3.46
N PRO A 180 6.62 9.25 -2.40
CA PRO A 180 7.47 8.10 -2.16
C PRO A 180 6.64 6.87 -1.76
N ILE A 181 6.99 5.72 -2.34
CA ILE A 181 6.42 4.41 -1.99
C ILE A 181 7.50 3.60 -1.26
N PHE A 182 7.17 3.08 -0.09
CA PHE A 182 8.01 2.17 0.69
C PHE A 182 7.37 0.78 0.75
N VAL A 183 8.17 -0.25 0.51
CA VAL A 183 7.77 -1.66 0.66
C VAL A 183 8.81 -2.36 1.53
N PRO A 184 8.65 -2.35 2.87
CA PRO A 184 9.72 -2.80 3.78
C PRO A 184 10.10 -4.27 3.61
N ALA A 185 9.13 -5.10 3.21
CA ALA A 185 9.33 -6.51 2.87
C ALA A 185 9.40 -6.68 1.34
N PHE A 186 10.28 -5.93 0.66
CA PHE A 186 10.33 -5.90 -0.81
C PHE A 186 10.66 -7.27 -1.44
N SER A 187 11.41 -8.11 -0.72
CA SER A 187 11.72 -9.47 -1.17
C SER A 187 10.53 -10.44 -1.10
N ASP A 188 9.43 -10.06 -0.45
CA ASP A 188 8.25 -10.91 -0.25
C ASP A 188 7.17 -10.63 -1.32
N CYS A 189 7.57 -10.70 -2.59
CA CYS A 189 6.73 -10.50 -3.79
C CYS A 189 7.54 -10.84 -5.07
N SER A 190 6.98 -10.59 -6.26
CA SER A 190 7.65 -10.71 -7.57
C SER A 190 9.02 -10.04 -7.64
N ALA A 191 9.21 -8.92 -6.93
CA ALA A 191 10.51 -8.27 -6.90
C ALA A 191 11.57 -9.16 -6.25
N GLY A 192 11.21 -9.91 -5.20
CA GLY A 192 12.09 -10.87 -4.56
C GLY A 192 12.57 -11.97 -5.51
N PHE A 193 11.70 -12.51 -6.34
CA PHE A 193 12.08 -13.54 -7.31
C PHE A 193 13.08 -13.02 -8.34
N GLY A 194 12.85 -11.81 -8.87
CA GLY A 194 13.79 -11.14 -9.76
C GLY A 194 15.14 -10.83 -9.10
N LEU A 195 15.12 -10.35 -7.85
CA LEU A 195 16.32 -10.03 -7.09
C LEU A 195 17.13 -11.28 -6.68
N VAL A 196 16.46 -12.38 -6.33
CA VAL A 196 17.12 -13.66 -6.07
C VAL A 196 17.77 -14.18 -7.36
N HIS A 197 17.08 -14.08 -8.50
CA HIS A 197 17.68 -14.42 -9.79
C HIS A 197 18.93 -13.57 -10.08
N HIS A 198 18.86 -12.26 -9.85
CA HIS A 198 19.99 -11.33 -10.00
C HIS A 198 21.20 -11.76 -9.13
N GLN A 199 20.98 -11.96 -7.84
CA GLN A 199 22.06 -12.32 -6.91
C GLN A 199 22.64 -13.71 -7.19
N TRP A 200 21.80 -14.67 -7.58
CA TRP A 200 22.25 -16.03 -7.90
C TRP A 200 23.18 -16.07 -9.11
N ASN A 201 22.88 -15.27 -10.14
CA ASN A 201 23.69 -15.22 -11.36
C ASN A 201 24.89 -14.25 -11.26
N SER A 202 24.88 -13.34 -10.28
CA SER A 202 25.94 -12.36 -10.04
C SER A 202 26.43 -12.38 -8.58
N PRO A 203 26.92 -13.52 -8.05
CA PRO A 203 27.18 -13.70 -6.61
C PRO A 203 28.23 -12.76 -6.02
N GLU A 204 29.18 -12.28 -6.83
CA GLU A 204 30.25 -11.38 -6.39
C GLU A 204 29.99 -9.90 -6.78
N SER A 205 28.96 -9.61 -7.56
CA SER A 205 28.69 -8.28 -8.09
C SER A 205 27.19 -8.04 -8.33
N HIS A 206 26.45 -7.98 -7.23
CA HIS A 206 25.01 -7.74 -7.24
C HIS A 206 24.64 -6.52 -6.38
N LEU A 207 23.43 -6.02 -6.60
CA LEU A 207 22.83 -5.02 -5.72
C LEU A 207 22.08 -5.73 -4.60
N THR A 208 21.81 -4.99 -3.53
CA THR A 208 21.02 -5.46 -2.39
C THR A 208 19.92 -4.46 -2.08
N ILE A 209 18.89 -4.93 -1.36
CA ILE A 209 17.85 -4.06 -0.81
C ILE A 209 18.14 -3.83 0.67
N ASP A 210 18.22 -2.57 1.07
CA ASP A 210 18.45 -2.11 2.43
C ASP A 210 17.12 -1.64 3.04
N SER A 211 16.47 -2.53 3.78
CA SER A 211 15.22 -2.23 4.48
C SER A 211 15.39 -1.26 5.65
N VAL A 212 16.60 -1.11 6.21
CA VAL A 212 16.87 -0.10 7.23
C VAL A 212 16.90 1.29 6.58
N ARG A 213 17.40 1.40 5.34
CA ARG A 213 17.32 2.64 4.57
C ARG A 213 15.88 3.06 4.33
N ASP A 214 14.97 2.14 3.98
CA ASP A 214 13.54 2.46 3.89
C ASP A 214 13.02 3.10 5.18
N PHE A 215 13.35 2.48 6.32
CA PHE A 215 12.83 2.93 7.60
C PHE A 215 13.39 4.30 7.99
N ARG A 216 14.68 4.52 7.71
CA ARG A 216 15.35 5.81 7.92
C ARG A 216 14.76 6.91 7.04
N GLU A 217 14.55 6.62 5.75
CA GLU A 217 13.97 7.59 4.80
C GLU A 217 12.54 7.98 5.18
N LEU A 218 11.69 7.00 5.56
CA LEU A 218 10.35 7.30 6.05
C LEU A 218 10.37 8.09 7.37
N THR A 219 11.32 7.78 8.26
CA THR A 219 11.53 8.56 9.50
C THR A 219 11.95 10.01 9.19
N GLN A 220 12.75 10.24 8.14
CA GLN A 220 13.08 11.59 7.68
C GLN A 220 11.84 12.34 7.18
N CYS A 221 10.91 11.68 6.49
CA CYS A 221 9.62 12.27 6.14
C CYS A 221 8.85 12.70 7.41
N LYS A 222 8.79 11.84 8.44
CA LYS A 222 8.17 12.18 9.73
C LYS A 222 8.82 13.41 10.37
N LEU A 223 10.16 13.46 10.42
CA LEU A 223 10.91 14.57 11.01
C LEU A 223 10.76 15.89 10.24
N ALA A 224 10.50 15.82 8.93
CA ALA A 224 10.24 16.99 8.10
C ALA A 224 8.79 17.50 8.22
N SER A 225 7.90 16.74 8.87
CA SER A 225 6.47 17.04 8.99
C SER A 225 6.14 17.61 10.37
N ASN A 226 5.31 18.66 10.42
CA ASN A 226 4.81 19.19 11.70
C ASN A 226 3.89 18.16 12.39
N TYR A 227 2.97 17.60 11.61
CA TYR A 227 2.09 16.51 12.01
C TYR A 227 2.04 15.45 10.92
N THR A 228 1.72 14.23 11.33
CA THR A 228 1.44 13.14 10.38
C THR A 228 0.10 12.49 10.69
N GLY A 229 -0.61 12.11 9.64
CA GLY A 229 -1.85 11.34 9.67
C GLY A 229 -1.64 9.97 9.03
N LEU A 230 -2.24 8.93 9.62
CA LEU A 230 -2.17 7.56 9.09
C LEU A 230 -3.52 7.12 8.54
N VAL A 231 -3.55 6.72 7.27
CA VAL A 231 -4.70 6.04 6.65
C VAL A 231 -4.31 4.59 6.40
N MET A 232 -4.82 3.67 7.19
CA MET A 232 -4.37 2.28 7.15
C MET A 232 -5.46 1.37 6.61
N ILE A 233 -5.22 0.77 5.44
CA ILE A 233 -6.08 -0.23 4.83
C ILE A 233 -5.45 -1.60 5.09
N GLY A 234 -6.06 -2.36 5.99
CA GLY A 234 -5.54 -3.62 6.51
C GLY A 234 -4.66 -3.43 7.76
N GLY A 235 -3.50 -4.09 7.77
CA GLY A 235 -2.61 -4.15 8.92
C GLY A 235 -1.19 -4.54 8.53
N GLY A 236 -0.60 -5.51 9.24
CA GLY A 236 0.70 -6.08 8.92
C GLY A 236 1.86 -5.09 8.94
N VAL A 237 2.86 -5.36 8.09
CA VAL A 237 4.08 -4.55 7.99
C VAL A 237 3.78 -3.09 7.65
N PRO A 238 2.92 -2.74 6.66
CA PRO A 238 2.65 -1.32 6.35
C PRO A 238 2.17 -0.50 7.55
N LYS A 239 1.22 -1.05 8.33
CA LYS A 239 0.72 -0.41 9.55
C LYS A 239 1.85 -0.17 10.56
N ASN A 240 2.55 -1.23 10.96
CA ASN A 240 3.52 -1.12 12.05
C ASN A 240 4.73 -0.27 11.64
N PHE A 241 5.21 -0.44 10.41
CA PHE A 241 6.36 0.29 9.88
C PHE A 241 6.13 1.80 9.83
N ALA A 242 4.95 2.24 9.41
CA ALA A 242 4.59 3.66 9.44
C ALA A 242 4.47 4.20 10.87
N GLN A 243 3.81 3.46 11.75
CA GLN A 243 3.62 3.85 13.16
C GLN A 243 4.94 3.96 13.94
N ASP A 244 5.91 3.10 13.65
CA ASP A 244 7.20 3.07 14.35
C ASP A 244 8.12 4.25 13.99
N THR A 245 7.79 5.07 13.00
CA THR A 245 8.58 6.25 12.63
C THR A 245 8.70 7.26 13.76
N VAL A 246 7.69 7.36 14.65
CA VAL A 246 7.74 8.19 15.86
C VAL A 246 8.80 7.67 16.82
N VAL A 247 8.76 6.37 17.11
CA VAL A 247 9.71 5.72 18.02
C VAL A 247 11.13 5.78 17.44
N ALA A 248 11.29 5.58 16.12
CA ALA A 248 12.57 5.70 15.46
C ALA A 248 13.15 7.12 15.55
N ALA A 249 12.33 8.15 15.38
CA ALA A 249 12.74 9.54 15.57
C ALA A 249 13.22 9.81 17.01
N GLU A 250 12.47 9.34 18.01
CA GLU A 250 12.84 9.46 19.42
C GLU A 250 14.15 8.74 19.73
N MET A 251 14.34 7.52 19.21
CA MET A 251 15.60 6.76 19.36
C MET A 251 16.80 7.47 18.74
N LEU A 252 16.58 8.28 17.71
CA LEU A 252 17.61 9.11 17.08
C LEU A 252 17.85 10.44 17.83
N GLY A 253 17.13 10.68 18.94
CA GLY A 253 17.29 11.86 19.80
C GLY A 253 16.48 13.07 19.35
N PHE A 254 15.51 12.90 18.46
CA PHE A 254 14.61 13.97 18.04
C PHE A 254 13.34 13.97 18.88
N GLU A 255 12.88 15.16 19.26
CA GLU A 255 11.53 15.33 19.80
C GLU A 255 10.54 15.41 18.63
N THR A 256 9.54 14.53 18.62
CA THR A 256 8.50 14.53 17.60
C THR A 256 7.13 14.26 18.21
N SER A 257 6.07 14.73 17.55
CA SER A 257 4.70 14.46 17.95
C SER A 257 4.28 13.03 17.58
N MET A 258 3.32 12.45 18.29
CA MET A 258 2.65 11.23 17.84
C MET A 258 1.90 11.49 16.51
N HIS A 259 1.46 10.44 15.81
CA HIS A 259 0.55 10.60 14.68
C HIS A 259 -0.76 11.25 15.17
N LYS A 260 -1.07 12.44 14.65
CA LYS A 260 -2.16 13.32 15.12
C LYS A 260 -3.53 12.77 14.75
N TYR A 261 -3.62 12.17 13.57
CA TYR A 261 -4.83 11.57 13.03
C TYR A 261 -4.54 10.12 12.65
N THR A 262 -5.45 9.20 12.94
CA THR A 262 -5.26 7.80 12.53
C THR A 262 -6.58 7.11 12.23
N ILE A 263 -6.69 6.50 11.06
CA ILE A 263 -7.80 5.62 10.71
C ILE A 263 -7.26 4.25 10.32
N GLN A 264 -7.97 3.19 10.71
CA GLN A 264 -7.68 1.82 10.28
C GLN A 264 -8.94 1.13 9.80
N VAL A 265 -8.91 0.57 8.58
CA VAL A 265 -9.91 -0.39 8.09
C VAL A 265 -9.32 -1.78 8.23
N THR A 266 -9.96 -2.69 8.97
CA THR A 266 -9.39 -4.02 9.23
C THR A 266 -10.48 -5.07 9.48
N VAL A 267 -10.14 -6.34 9.20
CA VAL A 267 -10.92 -7.51 9.64
C VAL A 267 -10.21 -8.29 10.75
N ALA A 268 -8.99 -7.87 11.11
CA ALA A 268 -8.19 -8.52 12.13
C ALA A 268 -8.74 -8.26 13.53
N ASP A 269 -8.56 -9.22 14.40
CA ASP A 269 -9.10 -9.25 15.76
C ASP A 269 -7.95 -9.40 16.75
N GLU A 270 -8.00 -8.67 17.86
CA GLU A 270 -6.97 -8.65 18.90
C GLU A 270 -6.63 -10.04 19.50
N ARG A 271 -7.53 -11.02 19.40
CA ARG A 271 -7.36 -12.36 19.97
C ARG A 271 -6.20 -13.16 19.37
N ASP A 272 -5.79 -12.88 18.14
CA ASP A 272 -4.66 -13.56 17.51
C ASP A 272 -3.29 -13.02 17.96
N GLY A 273 -3.27 -11.89 18.69
CA GLY A 273 -2.05 -11.23 19.15
C GLY A 273 -1.20 -10.62 18.03
N ALA A 274 -1.74 -10.49 16.82
CA ALA A 274 -1.02 -9.98 15.66
C ALA A 274 -1.09 -8.45 15.56
N LEU A 275 -0.07 -7.87 14.94
CA LEU A 275 0.03 -6.42 14.69
C LEU A 275 -1.18 -5.86 13.91
N SER A 276 -1.81 -6.68 13.06
CA SER A 276 -2.98 -6.28 12.28
C SER A 276 -4.19 -5.94 13.17
N GLY A 277 -4.40 -6.71 14.23
CA GLY A 277 -5.51 -6.57 15.18
C GLY A 277 -5.23 -5.63 16.34
N SER A 278 -3.97 -5.20 16.56
CA SER A 278 -3.63 -4.30 17.66
C SER A 278 -4.41 -3.00 17.60
N THR A 279 -4.96 -2.58 18.74
CA THR A 279 -5.84 -1.41 18.77
C THR A 279 -5.03 -0.10 18.66
N LEU A 280 -5.65 0.97 18.18
CA LEU A 280 -5.00 2.29 18.17
C LEU A 280 -4.73 2.81 19.59
N LYS A 281 -5.50 2.35 20.58
CA LYS A 281 -5.24 2.60 22.00
C LYS A 281 -3.99 1.89 22.52
N GLU A 282 -3.73 0.67 22.05
CA GLU A 282 -2.47 0.00 22.31
C GLU A 282 -1.31 0.78 21.67
N ALA A 283 -1.43 1.19 20.41
CA ALA A 283 -0.41 2.02 19.75
C ALA A 283 -0.09 3.32 20.50
N HIS A 284 -1.08 3.92 21.17
CA HIS A 284 -0.88 5.08 22.05
C HIS A 284 0.05 4.79 23.23
N SER A 285 0.00 3.59 23.84
CA SER A 285 0.91 3.26 24.96
C SER A 285 2.38 3.16 24.54
N TRP A 286 2.62 2.95 23.24
CA TRP A 286 3.96 2.94 22.63
C TRP A 286 4.41 4.32 22.14
N GLY A 287 3.62 5.36 22.38
CA GLY A 287 3.91 6.70 21.90
C GLY A 287 3.70 6.90 20.39
N LYS A 288 3.03 5.98 19.69
CA LYS A 288 2.92 6.05 18.23
C LYS A 288 1.77 6.94 17.76
N VAL A 289 0.58 6.76 18.33
CA VAL A 289 -0.67 7.37 17.87
C VAL A 289 -1.26 8.27 18.96
N ASP A 290 -1.67 9.49 18.60
CA ASP A 290 -2.47 10.33 19.49
C ASP A 290 -3.91 9.79 19.58
N LYS A 291 -4.41 9.64 20.81
CA LYS A 291 -5.76 9.13 21.08
C LYS A 291 -6.88 10.14 20.77
N ALA A 292 -6.55 11.41 20.54
CA ALA A 292 -7.55 12.46 20.37
C ALA A 292 -8.38 12.28 19.10
N THR A 293 -7.73 11.84 18.00
CA THR A 293 -8.38 11.75 16.69
C THR A 293 -8.05 10.42 16.00
N GLU A 294 -8.64 9.33 16.51
CA GLU A 294 -8.46 7.98 16.01
C GLU A 294 -9.79 7.26 15.73
N GLN A 295 -9.81 6.37 14.73
CA GLN A 295 -10.96 5.50 14.49
C GLN A 295 -10.57 4.20 13.78
N MET A 296 -10.93 3.07 14.38
CA MET A 296 -10.92 1.76 13.73
C MET A 296 -12.29 1.43 13.12
N VAL A 297 -12.30 0.91 11.90
CA VAL A 297 -13.46 0.42 11.15
C VAL A 297 -13.26 -1.06 10.91
N PHE A 298 -14.04 -1.90 11.58
CA PHE A 298 -13.98 -3.35 11.43
C PHE A 298 -14.82 -3.77 10.21
N SER A 299 -14.21 -3.73 9.04
CA SER A 299 -14.83 -4.01 7.74
C SER A 299 -13.78 -4.52 6.76
N GLU A 300 -14.24 -5.28 5.76
CA GLU A 300 -13.44 -5.60 4.58
C GLU A 300 -13.21 -4.33 3.74
N ALA A 301 -12.02 -4.21 3.16
CA ALA A 301 -11.51 -2.99 2.54
C ALA A 301 -12.23 -2.62 1.25
N THR A 302 -12.66 -3.59 0.43
CA THR A 302 -13.39 -3.33 -0.82
C THR A 302 -14.75 -2.69 -0.59
N VAL A 303 -15.30 -2.83 0.62
CA VAL A 303 -16.54 -2.18 1.05
C VAL A 303 -16.26 -0.79 1.64
N ALA A 304 -15.34 -0.70 2.59
CA ALA A 304 -15.17 0.51 3.39
C ALA A 304 -14.29 1.58 2.73
N PHE A 305 -13.20 1.17 2.06
CA PHE A 305 -12.22 2.13 1.52
C PHE A 305 -12.81 3.05 0.44
N PRO A 306 -13.61 2.56 -0.54
CA PRO A 306 -14.24 3.45 -1.52
C PRO A 306 -15.17 4.49 -0.90
N LEU A 307 -15.82 4.16 0.22
CA LEU A 307 -16.72 5.08 0.94
C LEU A 307 -15.97 6.11 1.77
N ILE A 308 -14.80 5.76 2.31
CA ILE A 308 -13.97 6.70 3.07
C ILE A 308 -13.24 7.66 2.13
N ALA A 309 -12.80 7.17 0.96
CA ALA A 309 -12.02 7.94 0.00
C ALA A 309 -12.86 8.80 -0.97
N GLY A 310 -14.12 8.42 -1.22
CA GLY A 310 -15.02 9.08 -2.18
C GLY A 310 -15.80 10.24 -1.58
#